data_AF-F8Q6U5-F1
#
_entry.id   AF-F8Q6U5-F1
#
_cell.length_a   1.000
_cell.length_b   1.000
_cell.length_c   1.000
_cell.angle_alpha   90.00
_cell.angle_beta   90.00
_cell.angle_gamma   90.00
#
_symmetry.space_group_name_H-M   'P 1'
#
loop_
_entity.id
_entity.type
_entity.pdbx_description
1 polymer ?
#
loop_
_entity_poly.entity_id
_entity_poly.type
_entity_poly.pdbx_seq_one_letter_code
_entity_poly.pdbx_strand_id
1 'polypeptide(L)'
;MNKIINDHGFLEIAPHPVLKAYIEQCGGEPVSLIRRPNPKVPAQNTGEHYQFLEGVGNLLASGFKRVDFDKLCASPDGQNDFVKPKLPNYPYNKSYCWAESAGERSRRLREKPRPIATPHFRINVDSHPDLTGHIVFDAVLFPASG
;
A
#
# COMPACT_ATOMS: atom_id res chain seq x y z
N MET A 1 -15.41 21.08 0.98
CA MET A 1 -16.30 20.56 2.04
C MET A 1 -15.43 19.67 2.91
N ASN A 2 -14.89 20.22 4.00
CA ASN A 2 -13.95 19.51 4.87
C ASN A 2 -14.74 18.53 5.73
N LYS A 3 -14.63 17.22 5.43
CA LYS A 3 -15.13 16.19 6.34
C LYS A 3 -14.28 16.30 7.60
N ILE A 4 -14.86 16.86 8.67
CA ILE A 4 -14.25 16.82 10.00
C ILE A 4 -13.95 15.35 10.26
N ILE A 5 -12.67 15.03 10.41
CA ILE A 5 -12.25 13.69 10.81
C ILE A 5 -12.69 13.59 12.26
N ASN A 6 -13.88 13.07 12.48
CA ASN A 6 -14.34 12.72 13.81
C ASN A 6 -13.44 11.57 14.28
N ASP A 7 -12.58 11.84 15.26
CA ASP A 7 -11.69 10.86 15.89
C ASP A 7 -12.46 9.85 16.78
N HIS A 8 -13.79 9.94 16.75
CA HIS A 8 -14.72 9.17 17.56
C HIS A 8 -15.88 8.67 16.68
N GLY A 9 -16.24 7.40 16.83
CA GLY A 9 -17.41 6.78 16.20
C GLY A 9 -18.45 6.41 17.24
N PHE A 10 -19.73 6.47 16.88
CA PHE A 10 -20.83 6.07 17.76
C PHE A 10 -21.28 4.65 17.39
N LEU A 11 -21.18 3.72 18.34
CA LEU A 11 -21.66 2.35 18.18
C LEU A 11 -22.91 2.15 19.04
N GLU A 12 -24.04 1.85 18.39
CA GLU A 12 -25.28 1.54 19.10
C GLU A 12 -25.37 0.02 19.35
N ILE A 13 -25.28 -0.37 20.63
CA ILE A 13 -25.44 -1.75 21.08
C ILE A 13 -26.88 -1.94 21.55
N ALA A 14 -27.75 -2.30 20.62
CA ALA A 14 -29.16 -2.55 20.89
C ALA A 14 -29.73 -3.58 19.90
N PRO A 15 -30.77 -4.34 20.29
CA PRO A 15 -31.49 -5.23 19.37
C PRO A 15 -32.23 -4.45 18.26
N HIS A 16 -32.41 -3.14 18.43
CA HIS A 16 -33.01 -2.24 17.45
C HIS A 16 -32.38 -0.84 17.57
N PRO A 17 -32.06 -0.16 16.45
CA PRO A 17 -31.39 1.13 16.51
C PRO A 17 -32.39 2.27 16.69
N VAL A 18 -32.57 2.70 17.94
CA VAL A 18 -33.50 3.77 18.34
C VAL A 18 -32.78 5.12 18.41
N LEU A 19 -31.48 5.10 18.71
CA LEU A 19 -30.68 6.31 18.93
C LEU A 19 -30.11 6.88 17.64
N LYS A 20 -30.14 6.12 16.54
CA LYS A 20 -29.63 6.53 15.23
C LYS A 20 -30.02 7.96 14.84
N ALA A 21 -31.32 8.27 14.85
CA ALA A 21 -31.82 9.58 14.43
C ALA A 21 -31.33 10.73 15.33
N TYR A 22 -31.19 10.48 16.64
CA TYR A 22 -30.69 11.47 17.59
C TYR A 22 -29.20 11.72 17.39
N ILE A 23 -28.41 10.67 17.17
CA ILE A 23 -26.96 10.78 16.91
C ILE A 23 -26.71 11.54 15.61
N GLU A 24 -27.48 11.26 14.56
CA GLU A 24 -27.42 11.99 13.29
C GLU A 24 -27.78 13.46 13.45
N GLN A 25 -28.81 13.79 14.25
CA GLN A 25 -29.16 15.18 14.59
C GLN A 25 -28.05 15.91 15.34
N CYS A 26 -27.28 15.21 16.17
CA CYS A 26 -26.10 15.75 16.85
C CYS A 26 -24.85 15.84 15.95
N GLY A 27 -24.94 15.46 14.67
CA GLY A 27 -23.83 15.49 13.71
C GLY A 27 -22.87 14.30 13.82
N GLY A 28 -23.25 13.25 14.54
CA GLY A 28 -22.51 11.99 14.60
C GLY A 28 -22.88 11.04 13.46
N GLU A 29 -21.96 10.13 13.11
CA GLU A 29 -22.26 9.00 12.22
C GLU A 29 -22.43 7.72 13.09
N PRO A 30 -23.67 7.23 13.29
CA PRO A 30 -23.91 6.02 14.08
C PRO A 30 -23.71 4.73 13.27
N VAL A 31 -23.06 3.75 13.88
CA VAL A 31 -22.99 2.37 13.41
C VAL A 31 -23.94 1.53 14.25
N SER A 32 -24.90 0.86 13.60
CA SER A 32 -25.85 -0.05 14.24
C SER A 32 -25.53 -1.49 13.85
N LEU A 33 -25.49 -2.40 14.84
CA LEU A 33 -25.13 -3.81 14.63
C LEU A 33 -26.33 -4.68 14.21
N ILE A 34 -27.52 -4.39 14.73
CA ILE A 34 -28.73 -5.16 14.44
C ILE A 34 -29.84 -4.19 14.09
N ARG A 35 -30.63 -4.53 13.07
CA ARG A 35 -31.77 -3.76 12.57
C ARG A 35 -32.99 -4.65 12.52
N ARG A 36 -34.16 -4.05 12.78
CA ARG A 36 -35.41 -4.78 12.57
C ARG A 36 -35.66 -4.85 11.07
N PRO A 37 -35.94 -6.04 10.49
CA PRO A 37 -36.38 -6.16 9.11
C PRO A 37 -37.57 -5.24 8.83
N ASN A 38 -37.50 -4.48 7.74
CA ASN A 38 -38.65 -3.69 7.31
C ASN A 38 -39.70 -4.65 6.72
N PRO A 39 -40.91 -4.74 7.31
CA PRO A 39 -41.95 -5.64 6.82
C PRO A 39 -42.39 -5.37 5.37
N LYS A 40 -42.08 -4.17 4.86
CA LYS A 40 -42.45 -3.70 3.51
C LYS A 40 -41.41 -4.01 2.43
N VAL A 41 -40.23 -4.51 2.81
CA VAL A 41 -39.13 -4.80 1.89
C VAL A 41 -38.87 -6.30 1.92
N PRO A 42 -38.76 -6.99 0.76
CA PRO A 42 -38.38 -8.39 0.73
C PRO A 42 -37.06 -8.57 1.48
N ALA A 43 -37.13 -9.33 2.56
CA ALA A 43 -36.04 -9.60 3.46
C ALA A 43 -35.01 -10.53 2.82
N GLN A 44 -34.14 -10.01 1.95
CA GLN A 44 -32.90 -10.71 1.61
C GLN A 44 -31.91 -10.52 2.76
N ASN A 45 -31.42 -11.62 3.33
CA ASN A 45 -30.39 -11.62 4.38
C ASN A 45 -30.77 -10.90 5.70
N THR A 46 -31.94 -11.21 6.27
CA THR A 46 -32.37 -10.66 7.56
C THR A 46 -31.83 -11.37 8.80
N GLY A 47 -31.02 -12.42 8.63
CA GLY A 47 -30.40 -13.12 9.75
C GLY A 47 -29.57 -12.16 10.61
N GLU A 48 -29.71 -12.25 11.93
CA GLU A 48 -28.98 -11.40 12.89
C GLU A 48 -27.48 -11.49 12.68
N HIS A 49 -26.97 -12.67 12.35
CA HIS A 49 -25.57 -12.92 12.01
C HIS A 49 -25.10 -12.09 10.81
N TYR A 50 -25.92 -11.98 9.76
CA TYR A 50 -25.59 -11.19 8.58
C TYR A 50 -25.53 -9.70 8.92
N GLN A 51 -26.56 -9.22 9.63
CA GLN A 51 -26.64 -7.81 10.03
C GLN A 51 -25.50 -7.42 10.97
N PHE A 52 -25.14 -8.31 11.90
CA PHE A 52 -24.00 -8.12 12.79
C PHE A 52 -22.69 -7.99 12.00
N LEU A 53 -22.44 -8.90 11.05
CA LEU A 53 -21.25 -8.85 10.20
C LEU A 53 -21.23 -7.61 9.28
N GLU A 54 -22.38 -7.19 8.77
CA GLU A 54 -22.53 -5.93 8.03
C GLU A 54 -22.19 -4.72 8.92
N GLY A 55 -22.68 -4.71 10.16
CA GLY A 55 -22.35 -3.69 11.16
C GLY A 55 -20.85 -3.61 11.46
N VAL A 56 -20.20 -4.76 11.66
CA VAL A 56 -18.73 -4.85 11.84
C VAL A 56 -18.01 -4.37 10.58
N GLY A 57 -18.49 -4.70 9.38
CA GLY A 57 -17.97 -4.21 8.11
C GLY A 57 -18.02 -2.68 8.01
N ASN A 58 -19.15 -2.08 8.38
CA ASN A 58 -19.31 -0.63 8.43
C ASN A 58 -18.37 0.04 9.45
N LEU A 59 -18.14 -0.62 10.59
CA LEU A 59 -17.18 -0.17 11.61
C LEU A 59 -15.73 -0.18 11.08
N LEU A 60 -15.35 -1.23 10.33
CA LEU A 60 -14.03 -1.30 9.69
C LEU A 60 -13.87 -0.23 8.60
N ALA A 61 -14.93 -0.01 7.80
CA ALA A 61 -14.94 0.98 6.73
C ALA A 61 -14.87 2.43 7.26
N SER A 62 -15.40 2.69 8.46
CA SER A 62 -15.27 4.00 9.13
C SER A 62 -13.86 4.26 9.69
N GLY A 63 -12.98 3.26 9.66
CA GLY A 63 -11.57 3.38 10.04
C GLY A 63 -11.21 2.74 11.38
N PHE A 64 -12.16 2.10 12.09
CA PHE A 64 -11.86 1.34 13.30
C PHE A 64 -11.13 0.04 12.95
N LYS A 65 -9.89 -0.14 13.42
CA LYS A 65 -9.04 -1.28 13.04
C LYS A 65 -8.92 -2.36 14.12
N ARG A 66 -9.38 -2.11 15.34
CA ARG A 66 -9.14 -2.98 16.51
C ARG A 66 -10.27 -4.01 16.69
N VAL A 67 -10.59 -4.74 15.63
CA VAL A 67 -11.52 -5.88 15.69
C VAL A 67 -10.72 -7.17 15.83
N ASP A 68 -11.01 -7.92 16.89
CA ASP A 68 -10.40 -9.22 17.17
C ASP A 68 -11.18 -10.32 16.43
N PHE A 69 -10.72 -10.65 15.22
CA PHE A 69 -11.38 -11.65 14.37
C PHE A 69 -11.21 -13.08 14.89
N ASP A 70 -10.15 -13.35 15.67
CA ASP A 70 -9.93 -14.67 16.25
C ASP A 70 -11.05 -14.97 17.24
N LYS A 71 -11.43 -14.00 18.10
CA LYS A 71 -12.59 -14.16 18.99
C LYS A 71 -13.92 -14.17 18.26
N LEU A 72 -14.04 -13.42 17.16
CA LEU A 72 -15.28 -13.35 16.39
C LEU A 72 -15.58 -14.65 15.64
N CYS A 73 -14.54 -15.33 15.15
CA CYS A 73 -14.66 -16.53 14.34
C CYS A 73 -14.35 -17.82 15.12
N ALA A 74 -14.06 -17.74 16.41
CA ALA A 74 -13.80 -18.91 17.26
C ALA A 74 -15.04 -19.81 17.37
N SER A 75 -14.79 -21.12 17.37
CA SER A 75 -15.75 -22.13 17.83
C SER A 75 -16.15 -21.87 19.29
N PRO A 76 -17.34 -22.33 19.75
CA PRO A 76 -17.69 -22.33 21.17
C PRO A 76 -16.62 -22.93 22.10
N ASP A 77 -15.80 -23.85 21.58
CA ASP A 77 -14.71 -24.51 22.30
C ASP A 77 -13.38 -23.71 22.25
N GLY A 78 -13.39 -22.51 21.67
CA GLY A 78 -12.22 -21.64 21.52
C GLY A 78 -11.24 -22.08 20.43
N GLN A 79 -11.60 -23.10 19.63
CA GLN A 79 -10.78 -23.54 18.49
C GLN A 79 -10.96 -22.58 17.30
N ASN A 80 -9.83 -22.15 16.73
CA ASN A 80 -9.79 -21.33 15.52
C ASN A 80 -9.75 -22.24 14.28
N ASP A 81 -10.92 -22.71 13.85
CA ASP A 81 -11.05 -23.49 12.61
C ASP A 81 -11.01 -22.61 11.34
N PHE A 82 -10.87 -21.29 11.50
CA PHE A 82 -10.85 -20.35 10.40
C PHE A 82 -9.54 -20.47 9.60
N VAL A 83 -9.63 -21.07 8.42
CA VAL A 83 -8.54 -21.08 7.44
C VAL A 83 -8.51 -19.75 6.70
N LYS A 84 -7.50 -18.92 7.00
CA LYS A 84 -7.31 -17.64 6.31
C LYS A 84 -7.14 -17.87 4.79
N PRO A 85 -8.04 -17.35 3.95
CA PRO A 85 -7.93 -17.55 2.51
C PRO A 85 -6.70 -16.83 1.94
N LYS A 86 -6.08 -17.40 0.91
CA LYS A 86 -5.02 -16.74 0.15
C LYS A 86 -5.63 -15.60 -0.67
N LEU A 87 -5.51 -14.38 -0.17
CA LEU A 87 -5.97 -13.18 -0.85
C LEU A 87 -5.06 -12.84 -2.04
N PRO A 88 -5.60 -12.22 -3.10
CA PRO A 88 -4.78 -11.65 -4.16
C PRO A 88 -3.89 -10.52 -3.63
N ASN A 89 -2.80 -10.23 -4.34
CA ASN A 89 -1.93 -9.10 -4.02
C ASN A 89 -2.71 -7.79 -4.10
N TYR A 90 -2.49 -6.90 -3.12
CA TYR A 90 -3.13 -5.59 -3.10
C TYR A 90 -2.76 -4.79 -4.37
N PRO A 91 -3.75 -4.25 -5.11
CA PRO A 91 -3.50 -3.54 -6.36
C PRO A 91 -3.00 -2.12 -6.08
N TYR A 92 -1.70 -1.98 -5.80
CA TYR A 92 -1.07 -0.67 -5.62
C TYR A 92 -1.22 0.20 -6.88
N ASN A 93 -1.46 1.50 -6.68
CA ASN A 93 -1.46 2.45 -7.78
C ASN A 93 -0.02 2.63 -8.34
N LYS A 94 0.19 2.22 -9.59
CA LYS A 94 1.48 2.27 -10.29
C LYS A 94 1.67 3.52 -11.16
N SER A 95 0.78 4.51 -11.09
CA SER A 95 0.87 5.68 -11.97
C SER A 95 2.03 6.63 -11.65
N TYR A 96 2.53 6.63 -10.41
CA TYR A 96 3.56 7.57 -9.94
C TYR A 96 4.79 6.84 -9.40
N CYS A 97 5.32 5.89 -10.17
CA CYS A 97 6.39 5.05 -9.62
C CYS A 97 7.74 5.78 -9.55
N TRP A 98 8.10 6.64 -10.51
CA TRP A 98 9.45 7.21 -10.56
C TRP A 98 9.47 8.53 -11.35
N ALA A 99 9.98 9.60 -10.75
CA ALA A 99 10.41 10.79 -11.47
C ALA A 99 11.91 10.67 -11.72
N GLU A 100 12.28 10.37 -12.95
CA GLU A 100 13.68 10.35 -13.35
C GLU A 100 14.01 11.63 -14.12
N SER A 101 15.17 12.23 -13.83
CA SER A 101 15.65 13.36 -14.63
C SER A 101 15.97 12.92 -16.06
N ALA A 102 15.74 13.80 -17.03
CA ALA A 102 16.04 13.50 -18.42
C ALA A 102 17.53 13.11 -18.63
N GLY A 103 18.45 13.76 -17.90
CA GLY A 103 19.89 13.47 -17.97
C GLY A 103 20.26 12.07 -17.48
N GLU A 104 19.74 11.65 -16.32
CA GLU A 104 19.99 10.31 -15.78
C GLU A 104 19.34 9.23 -16.65
N ARG A 105 18.13 9.51 -17.17
CA ARG A 105 17.44 8.62 -18.11
C ARG A 105 18.27 8.42 -19.37
N SER A 106 18.76 9.51 -19.95
CA SER A 106 19.64 9.45 -21.12
C SER A 106 20.93 8.69 -20.81
N ARG A 107 21.54 8.88 -19.64
CA ARG A 107 22.78 8.18 -19.27
C ARG A 107 22.56 6.66 -19.12
N ARG A 108 21.47 6.22 -18.49
CA ARG A 108 21.19 4.79 -18.29
C ARG A 108 20.74 4.10 -19.58
N LEU A 109 19.94 4.76 -20.41
CA LEU A 109 19.41 4.17 -21.65
C LEU A 109 20.36 4.29 -22.84
N ARG A 110 21.42 5.10 -22.75
CA ARG A 110 22.43 5.21 -23.80
C ARG A 110 23.13 3.87 -24.00
N GLU A 111 23.32 3.49 -25.25
CA GLU A 111 24.16 2.35 -25.61
C GLU A 111 25.53 2.48 -24.96
N LYS A 112 26.03 1.38 -24.39
CA LYS A 112 27.33 1.40 -23.70
C LYS A 112 28.39 1.86 -24.69
N PRO A 113 29.04 3.01 -24.44
CA PRO A 113 30.04 3.53 -25.35
C PRO A 113 31.21 2.56 -25.42
N ARG A 114 31.89 2.52 -26.58
CA ARG A 114 33.09 1.69 -26.73
C ARG A 114 34.09 2.07 -25.62
N PRO A 115 34.85 1.11 -25.05
CA PRO A 115 35.64 1.30 -23.85
C PRO A 115 36.54 2.55 -23.82
N ILE A 116 37.05 2.97 -24.99
CA ILE A 116 38.03 4.07 -25.15
C ILE A 116 37.40 5.31 -25.81
N ALA A 117 36.12 5.26 -26.22
CA ALA A 117 35.48 6.31 -27.02
C ALA A 117 34.54 7.23 -26.22
N THR A 118 34.62 7.21 -24.88
CA THR A 118 33.77 8.09 -24.06
C THR A 118 34.33 9.51 -24.00
N PRO A 119 33.48 10.55 -24.07
CA PRO A 119 33.93 11.94 -23.86
C PRO A 119 34.56 12.21 -22.48
N HIS A 120 34.29 11.32 -21.52
CA HIS A 120 34.84 11.35 -20.16
C HIS A 120 35.90 10.27 -19.94
N PHE A 121 36.40 9.66 -21.00
CA PHE A 121 37.46 8.66 -20.91
C PHE A 121 38.69 9.31 -20.30
N ARG A 122 39.09 8.81 -19.13
CA ARG A 122 40.31 9.23 -18.44
C ARG A 122 41.11 7.97 -18.17
N ILE A 123 42.34 7.97 -18.66
CA ILE A 123 43.33 6.92 -18.40
C ILE A 123 44.49 7.51 -17.66
N ASN A 124 44.99 6.76 -16.69
CA ASN A 124 46.22 7.07 -15.97
C ASN A 124 46.88 5.75 -15.57
N VAL A 125 48.10 5.85 -15.05
CA VAL A 125 48.88 4.71 -14.57
C VAL A 125 48.16 3.98 -13.42
N ASP A 126 47.43 4.70 -12.57
CA ASP A 126 46.72 4.11 -11.43
C ASP A 126 45.54 3.22 -11.84
N SER A 127 44.84 3.58 -12.93
CA SER A 127 43.71 2.80 -13.44
C SER A 127 44.15 1.68 -14.38
N HIS A 128 45.27 1.85 -15.09
CA HIS A 128 45.79 0.90 -16.07
C HIS A 128 47.31 0.78 -15.90
N PRO A 129 47.78 -0.05 -14.95
CA PRO A 129 49.21 -0.23 -14.65
C PRO A 129 50.02 -0.70 -15.86
N ASP A 130 49.37 -1.41 -16.80
CA ASP A 130 49.97 -1.92 -18.03
C ASP A 130 50.52 -0.80 -18.95
N LEU A 131 50.08 0.45 -18.75
CA LEU A 131 50.62 1.62 -19.47
C LEU A 131 52.07 1.95 -19.08
N THR A 132 52.54 1.52 -17.90
CA THR A 132 53.91 1.80 -17.42
C THR A 132 55.01 1.24 -18.32
N GLY A 133 54.70 0.26 -19.18
CA GLY A 133 55.67 -0.32 -20.11
C GLY A 133 56.02 0.56 -21.31
N HIS A 134 55.24 1.61 -21.60
CA HIS A 134 55.45 2.48 -22.76
C HIS A 134 56.01 3.85 -22.35
N ILE A 135 57.35 3.92 -22.28
CA ILE A 135 58.10 5.10 -21.84
C ILE A 135 58.79 5.75 -23.04
N VAL A 136 58.57 7.05 -23.22
CA VAL A 136 59.22 7.87 -24.26
C VAL A 136 59.72 9.15 -23.60
N PHE A 137 61.02 9.44 -23.70
CA PHE A 137 61.67 10.58 -23.04
C PHE A 137 61.36 10.67 -21.54
N ASP A 138 61.55 9.57 -20.81
CA ASP A 138 61.31 9.44 -19.36
C ASP A 138 59.88 9.77 -18.89
N ALA A 139 58.91 9.82 -19.80
CA ALA A 139 57.49 9.96 -19.49
C ALA A 139 56.70 8.72 -19.94
N VAL A 140 55.77 8.26 -19.09
CA VAL A 140 54.80 7.22 -19.44
C VAL A 140 53.77 7.82 -20.38
N LEU A 141 53.75 7.38 -21.64
CA LEU A 141 52.84 7.88 -22.66
C LEU A 141 51.86 6.78 -23.10
N PHE A 142 50.65 7.17 -23.45
CA PHE A 142 49.72 6.25 -24.11
C PHE A 142 50.27 5.87 -25.49
N PRO A 143 50.38 4.58 -25.82
CA PRO A 143 50.93 4.15 -27.10
C PRO A 143 50.04 4.59 -28.27
N ALA A 144 50.66 5.02 -29.38
CA ALA A 144 49.94 5.42 -30.59
C ALA A 144 49.20 4.26 -31.30
N SER A 145 49.48 3.02 -30.91
CA SER A 145 48.84 1.80 -31.42
C SER A 145 47.54 1.42 -30.69
N GLY A 146 47.15 2.19 -29.67
CA GLY A 146 45.97 1.94 -28.83
C GLY A 146 44.64 2.42 -29.40
#